data_AF-A0A7S3AE65-F1
#
_entry.id   AF-A0A7S3AE65-F1
#
_cell.length_a   1.000
_cell.length_b   1.000
_cell.length_c   1.000
_cell.angle_alpha   90.00
_cell.angle_beta   90.00
_cell.angle_gamma   90.00
#
_symmetry.space_group_name_H-M   'P 1'
#
loop_
_entity.id
_entity.type
_entity.pdbx_description
1 polymer ?
#
loop_
_entity_poly.entity_id
_entity_poly.type
_entity_poly.pdbx_seq_one_letter_code
_entity_poly.pdbx_strand_id
1 'polypeptide(L)'
;LTKFNLLQRLTKLELLAALIGALVHDFNHPGTNNKHEVRIRSERSRTHSDSSVLERHHLHSAFTLLEHKRFNIFESLGEDDREKVRALIIEMVLSTDLA
;
A
#
# COMPACT_ATOMS: atom_id res chain seq x y z
N LEU A 1 -11.57 -8.01 -12.69
CA LEU A 1 -12.78 -8.39 -11.93
C LEU A 1 -13.63 -9.46 -12.62
N THR A 2 -13.95 -9.30 -13.91
CA THR A 2 -14.88 -10.16 -14.66
C THR A 2 -14.27 -11.49 -15.12
N LYS A 3 -13.05 -11.50 -15.67
CA LYS A 3 -12.42 -12.71 -16.25
C LYS A 3 -12.31 -13.91 -15.30
N PHE A 4 -12.16 -13.66 -13.99
CA PHE A 4 -12.00 -14.70 -12.97
C PHE A 4 -13.16 -14.75 -11.97
N ASN A 5 -14.28 -14.06 -12.26
CA ASN A 5 -15.43 -13.96 -11.36
C ASN A 5 -15.07 -13.53 -9.94
N LEU A 6 -14.14 -12.57 -9.80
CA LEU A 6 -13.64 -12.14 -8.49
C LEU A 6 -14.74 -11.51 -7.63
N LEU A 7 -15.78 -10.92 -8.24
CA LEU A 7 -16.95 -10.39 -7.55
C LEU A 7 -17.73 -11.45 -6.75
N GLN A 8 -17.60 -12.73 -7.11
CA GLN A 8 -18.27 -13.86 -6.44
C GLN A 8 -17.35 -14.57 -5.44
N ARG A 9 -16.04 -14.29 -5.48
CA ARG A 9 -15.01 -14.99 -4.71
C ARG A 9 -14.44 -14.15 -3.57
N LEU A 10 -14.55 -12.83 -3.67
CA LEU A 10 -14.02 -11.88 -2.71
C LEU A 10 -15.15 -11.06 -2.12
N THR A 11 -15.00 -10.72 -0.85
CA THR A 11 -15.85 -9.74 -0.17
C THR A 11 -15.65 -8.35 -0.76
N LYS A 12 -16.62 -7.46 -0.53
CA LYS A 12 -16.52 -6.05 -0.98
C LYS A 12 -15.30 -5.35 -0.38
N LEU A 13 -14.92 -5.68 0.86
CA LEU A 13 -13.76 -5.09 1.52
C LEU A 13 -12.44 -5.60 0.93
N GLU A 14 -12.34 -6.89 0.61
CA GLU A 14 -11.15 -7.44 -0.08
C GLU A 14 -11.00 -6.85 -1.48
N LEU A 15 -12.10 -6.66 -2.21
CA LEU A 15 -12.09 -5.98 -3.50
C LEU A 15 -11.66 -4.52 -3.38
N LEU A 16 -12.19 -3.79 -2.39
CA LEU A 16 -11.77 -2.42 -2.11
C LEU A 16 -10.28 -2.37 -1.80
N ALA A 17 -9.81 -3.18 -0.85
CA ALA A 17 -8.42 -3.26 -0.47
C ALA A 17 -7.53 -3.61 -1.68
N ALA A 18 -7.92 -4.56 -2.52
CA ALA A 18 -7.15 -4.96 -3.69
C ALA A 18 -7.04 -3.85 -4.73
N LEU A 19 -8.13 -3.11 -4.97
CA LEU A 19 -8.13 -1.97 -5.87
C LEU A 19 -7.25 -0.84 -5.34
N ILE A 20 -7.36 -0.50 -4.05
CA ILE A 20 -6.53 0.55 -3.44
C ILE A 20 -5.08 0.12 -3.38
N GLY A 21 -4.78 -1.11 -2.95
CA GLY A 21 -3.43 -1.68 -2.94
C GLY A 21 -2.77 -1.60 -4.31
N ALA A 22 -3.47 -2.00 -5.37
CA ALA A 22 -2.98 -1.87 -6.74
C ALA A 22 -2.73 -0.41 -7.15
N LEU A 23 -3.61 0.52 -6.76
CA LEU A 23 -3.44 1.95 -7.07
C LEU A 23 -2.23 2.58 -6.35
N VAL A 24 -1.92 2.14 -5.13
CA VAL A 24 -0.90 2.78 -4.29
C VAL A 24 0.43 2.03 -4.24
N HIS A 25 0.54 0.83 -4.83
CA HIS A 25 1.72 -0.03 -4.66
C HIS A 25 3.04 0.64 -5.08
N ASP A 26 3.01 1.56 -6.05
CA ASP A 26 4.17 2.36 -6.52
C ASP A 26 3.98 3.87 -6.27
N PHE A 27 3.11 4.27 -5.33
CA PHE A 27 2.82 5.68 -5.09
C PHE A 27 4.06 6.44 -4.61
N ASN A 28 4.38 7.57 -5.24
CA ASN A 28 5.56 8.39 -4.90
C ASN A 28 6.91 7.66 -5.11
N HIS A 29 7.00 6.81 -6.13
CA HIS A 29 8.22 6.08 -6.49
C HIS A 29 9.33 7.01 -7.05
N PRO A 30 10.57 6.92 -6.55
CA PRO A 30 11.66 7.84 -6.90
C PRO A 30 12.37 7.52 -8.23
N GLY A 31 12.00 6.42 -8.89
CA GLY A 31 12.64 5.95 -10.14
C GLY A 31 13.92 5.13 -9.90
N THR A 32 14.21 4.77 -8.66
CA THR A 32 15.32 3.90 -8.23
C THR A 32 14.75 2.63 -7.59
N ASN A 33 15.57 1.64 -7.25
CA ASN A 33 15.13 0.41 -6.59
C ASN A 33 15.68 0.28 -5.16
N ASN A 34 15.18 -0.70 -4.40
CA ASN A 34 15.62 -0.97 -3.02
C ASN A 34 17.16 -1.07 -2.89
N LYS A 35 17.83 -1.77 -3.81
CA LYS A 35 19.30 -1.92 -3.82
C LYS A 35 20.03 -0.59 -4.00
N HIS A 36 19.50 0.32 -4.83
CA HIS A 36 20.02 1.67 -4.98
C HIS A 36 19.87 2.47 -3.69
N GLU A 37 18.65 2.49 -3.12
CA GLU A 37 18.33 3.27 -1.91
C GLU A 37 19.19 2.88 -0.71
N VAL A 38 19.43 1.57 -0.52
CA VAL A 38 20.31 1.03 0.53
C VAL A 38 21.77 1.40 0.27
N ARG A 39 22.26 1.24 -0.97
CA ARG A 39 23.66 1.55 -1.33
C ARG A 39 24.02 3.00 -1.04
N ILE A 40 23.12 3.94 -1.35
CA ILE A 40 23.36 5.36 -1.11
C ILE A 40 23.03 5.80 0.32
N ARG A 41 22.52 4.89 1.17
CA ARG A 41 22.01 5.18 2.51
C ARG A 41 21.01 6.33 2.47
N SER A 42 20.03 6.22 1.58
CA SER A 42 18.97 7.23 1.43
C SER A 42 18.23 7.44 2.74
N GLU A 43 17.52 8.56 2.88
CA GLU A 43 16.62 8.77 4.03
C GLU A 43 15.59 7.64 4.15
N ARG A 44 14.97 7.23 3.02
CA ARG A 44 14.01 6.12 2.99
C ARG A 44 14.61 4.82 3.52
N SER A 45 15.84 4.48 3.11
CA SER A 45 16.47 3.23 3.58
C SER A 45 16.76 3.27 5.08
N ARG A 46 17.18 4.43 5.62
CA ARG A 46 17.35 4.62 7.07
C ARG A 46 16.03 4.51 7.83
N THR A 47 14.97 5.16 7.34
CA THR A 47 13.64 5.14 7.97
C THR A 47 13.04 3.75 8.02
N HIS A 48 13.28 2.93 7.00
CA HIS A 48 12.74 1.58 6.87
C HIS A 48 13.75 0.47 7.19
N SER A 49 14.88 0.83 7.82
CA SER A 49 15.94 -0.10 8.24
C SER A 49 16.34 -1.09 7.14
N ASP A 50 16.48 -0.58 5.92
CA ASP A 50 16.86 -1.32 4.70
C ASP A 50 15.91 -2.47 4.28
N SER A 51 14.73 -2.60 4.91
CA SER A 51 13.74 -3.64 4.58
C SER A 51 12.62 -3.07 3.72
N SER A 52 12.32 -3.70 2.57
CA SER A 52 11.25 -3.32 1.62
C SER A 52 11.06 -1.81 1.53
N VAL A 53 12.18 -1.12 1.23
CA VAL A 53 12.35 0.31 1.48
C VAL A 53 11.31 1.11 0.72
N LEU A 54 11.12 0.79 -0.55
CA LEU A 54 10.18 1.48 -1.42
C LEU A 54 8.74 1.08 -1.10
N GLU A 55 8.45 -0.19 -0.87
CA GLU A 55 7.10 -0.67 -0.56
C GLU A 55 6.57 -0.05 0.75
N ARG A 56 7.43 0.07 1.77
CA ARG A 56 7.10 0.77 3.01
C ARG A 56 6.93 2.28 2.80
N HIS A 57 7.73 2.89 1.91
CA HIS A 57 7.60 4.29 1.54
C HIS A 57 6.29 4.58 0.79
N HIS A 58 5.86 3.68 -0.09
CA HIS A 58 4.58 3.75 -0.81
C HIS A 58 3.40 3.71 0.16
N LEU A 59 3.41 2.75 1.10
CA LEU A 59 2.41 2.64 2.16
C LEU A 59 2.38 3.89 3.05
N HIS A 60 3.54 4.35 3.52
CA HIS A 60 3.65 5.55 4.33
C HIS A 60 3.05 6.76 3.61
N SER A 61 3.50 7.03 2.39
CA SER A 61 3.02 8.17 1.58
C SER A 61 1.51 8.10 1.34
N ALA A 62 0.99 6.92 1.01
CA ALA A 62 -0.43 6.73 0.71
C ALA A 62 -1.30 6.93 1.96
N PHE A 63 -0.94 6.32 3.09
CA PHE A 63 -1.74 6.46 4.31
C PHE A 63 -1.69 7.88 4.88
N THR A 64 -0.55 8.56 4.82
CA THR A 64 -0.46 9.98 5.22
C THR A 64 -1.38 10.86 4.37
N LEU A 65 -1.50 10.60 3.06
CA LEU A 65 -2.47 11.32 2.22
C LEU A 65 -3.92 11.05 2.64
N LEU A 66 -4.24 9.78 2.92
CA LEU A 66 -5.59 9.34 3.26
C LEU A 66 -6.05 9.75 4.68
N GLU A 67 -5.11 10.09 5.58
CA GLU A 67 -5.43 10.70 6.88
C GLU A 67 -6.05 12.10 6.75
N HIS A 68 -5.73 12.82 5.67
CA HIS A 68 -6.30 14.13 5.43
C HIS A 68 -7.79 14.01 5.07
N LYS A 69 -8.67 14.68 5.84
CA LYS A 69 -10.15 14.55 5.72
C LYS A 69 -10.67 14.67 4.28
N ARG A 70 -10.12 15.59 3.48
CA ARG A 70 -10.50 15.77 2.06
C ARG A 70 -10.26 14.53 1.18
N PHE A 71 -9.29 13.69 1.53
CA PHE A 71 -8.86 12.53 0.75
C PHE A 71 -9.18 11.20 1.44
N ASN A 72 -9.82 11.22 2.61
CA ASN A 72 -10.14 10.02 3.36
C ASN A 72 -11.28 9.21 2.72
N ILE A 73 -10.92 8.35 1.77
CA ILE A 73 -11.85 7.44 1.10
C ILE A 73 -12.44 6.36 2.02
N PHE A 74 -11.92 6.24 3.25
CA PHE A 74 -12.40 5.28 4.25
C PHE A 74 -13.35 5.91 5.28
N GLU A 75 -13.70 7.20 5.14
CA GLU A 75 -14.50 7.94 6.12
C GLU A 75 -15.84 7.25 6.43
N SER A 76 -16.47 6.60 5.46
CA SER A 76 -17.75 5.91 5.63
C SER A 76 -17.65 4.49 6.21
N LEU A 77 -16.45 3.94 6.39
CA LEU A 77 -16.25 2.60 6.94
C LEU A 77 -16.26 2.64 8.48
N GLY A 78 -16.80 1.57 9.09
CA GLY A 78 -16.64 1.31 10.53
C GLY A 78 -15.19 0.97 10.89
N GLU A 79 -14.86 1.03 12.17
CA GLU A 79 -13.48 0.85 12.67
C GLU A 79 -12.89 -0.50 12.28
N ASP A 80 -13.60 -1.60 12.56
CA ASP A 80 -13.18 -2.98 12.21
C ASP A 80 -12.91 -3.14 10.70
N ASP A 81 -13.77 -2.56 9.86
CA ASP A 81 -13.64 -2.62 8.40
C ASP A 81 -12.42 -1.81 7.92
N ARG A 82 -12.14 -0.65 8.55
CA ARG A 82 -10.95 0.15 8.25
C ARG A 82 -9.68 -0.60 8.60
N GLU A 83 -9.64 -1.22 9.78
CA GLU A 83 -8.48 -2.03 10.19
C GLU A 83 -8.24 -3.19 9.23
N LYS A 84 -9.31 -3.91 8.85
CA LYS A 84 -9.23 -5.01 7.90
C LYS A 84 -8.73 -4.55 6.53
N VAL A 85 -9.29 -3.47 5.97
CA VAL A 85 -8.87 -2.94 4.67
C VAL A 85 -7.41 -2.47 4.72
N ARG A 86 -7.02 -1.78 5.80
CA ARG A 86 -5.63 -1.34 6.01
C ARG A 86 -4.67 -2.52 6.05
N ALA A 87 -4.98 -3.57 6.82
CA ALA A 87 -4.14 -4.75 6.94
C ALA A 87 -3.92 -5.44 5.58
N LEU A 88 -5.00 -5.62 4.81
CA LEU A 88 -4.93 -6.21 3.47
C LEU A 88 -4.07 -5.36 2.51
N ILE A 89 -4.25 -4.04 2.51
CA ILE A 89 -3.44 -3.14 1.67
C ILE A 89 -1.96 -3.25 2.03
N ILE A 90 -1.62 -3.25 3.32
CA ILE A 90 -0.24 -3.38 3.79
C ILE A 90 0.36 -4.70 3.30
N GLU A 91 -0.34 -5.81 3.49
CA GLU A 91 0.12 -7.13 3.05
C GLU A 91 0.34 -7.16 1.53
N MET A 92 -0.61 -6.67 0.73
CA MET A 92 -0.50 -6.67 -0.73
C MET A 92 0.66 -5.83 -1.25
N VAL A 93 0.86 -4.62 -0.72
CA VAL A 93 1.95 -3.74 -1.19
C VAL A 93 3.31 -4.24 -0.71
N LEU A 94 3.43 -4.75 0.52
CA LEU A 94 4.70 -5.38 0.94
C LEU A 94 5.02 -6.63 0.09
N SER A 95 3.99 -7.32 -0.42
CA SER A 95 4.17 -8.48 -1.31
C SER A 95 4.63 -8.11 -2.72
N THR A 96 4.73 -6.82 -3.10
CA THR A 96 5.29 -6.40 -4.38
C THR A 96 6.80 -6.19 -4.35
N ASP A 97 7.45 -6.31 -3.18
CA ASP A 97 8.91 -6.27 -3.08
C ASP A 97 9.53 -7.46 -3.82
N LEU A 98 10.37 -7.17 -4.81
CA LEU A 98 11.06 -8.16 -5.66
C LEU A 98 12.46 -8.50 -5.16
N ALA A 99 12.76 -8.24 -3.88
CA ALA A 99 14.06 -8.38 -3.21
C ALA A 99 15.01 -9.47 -3.77
#